data_AF-A0A2M9LLS0-F1
#
_entry.id   AF-A0A2M9LLS0-F1
#
_cell.length_a   1.000
_cell.length_b   1.000
_cell.length_c   1.000
_cell.angle_alpha   90.00
_cell.angle_beta   90.00
_cell.angle_gamma   90.00
#
_symmetry.space_group_name_H-M   'P 1'
#
loop_
_entity.id
_entity.type
_entity.pdbx_description
1 polymer ?
#
loop_
_entity_poly.entity_id
_entity_poly.type
_entity_poly.pdbx_seq_one_letter_code
_entity_poly.pdbx_strand_id
1 'polypeptide(L)'
;MVKTIEDVLFPGIDVRLDRLAFTADALEVLAVACGPAPRCPGCRARARRVHSSYERGLAERPLIGRQLKVRLRVRRFFCDRSSCKRKTFVEQVSGLSERCRRFSIGTKQWLYAVAVELGGRAGERLCRQLRLSAGRSKLLGLLEAPAVQERSPRVLGVDEFAFRKVIWSHPDGVFEVVQGVVGQ
;
A
#
# COMPACT_ATOMS: atom_id res chain seq x y z
N MET A 1 22.52 -15.43 -6.83
CA MET A 1 22.14 -16.83 -6.56
C MET A 1 21.00 -16.80 -5.55
N VAL A 2 19.76 -16.97 -6.01
CA VAL A 2 18.55 -17.05 -5.16
C VAL A 2 18.67 -18.37 -4.38
N LYS A 3 18.72 -18.33 -3.04
CA LYS A 3 18.95 -19.55 -2.24
C LYS A 3 17.64 -20.17 -1.73
N THR A 4 16.55 -19.41 -1.65
CA THR A 4 15.22 -19.90 -1.24
C THR A 4 14.10 -19.10 -1.92
N ILE A 5 12.86 -19.62 -1.87
CA ILE A 5 11.65 -18.90 -2.34
C ILE A 5 11.45 -17.55 -1.61
N GLU A 6 12.05 -17.41 -0.42
CA GLU A 6 12.06 -16.18 0.37
C GLU A 6 12.76 -15.04 -0.34
N ASP A 7 13.92 -15.32 -0.92
CA ASP A 7 14.71 -14.36 -1.70
C ASP A 7 13.98 -13.90 -2.97
N VAL A 8 13.03 -14.69 -3.47
CA VAL A 8 12.20 -14.32 -4.63
C VAL A 8 11.05 -13.41 -4.22
N LEU A 9 10.34 -13.76 -3.13
CA LEU A 9 9.14 -13.04 -2.72
C LEU A 9 9.46 -11.74 -1.96
N PHE A 10 10.47 -11.78 -1.11
CA PHE A 10 10.82 -10.69 -0.20
C PHE A 10 12.35 -10.47 -0.14
N PRO A 11 13.00 -10.15 -1.28
CA PRO A 11 14.45 -9.97 -1.34
C PRO A 11 14.93 -8.87 -0.38
N GLY A 12 15.87 -9.22 0.50
CA GLY A 12 16.47 -8.26 1.45
C GLY A 12 15.53 -7.73 2.52
N ILE A 13 14.39 -8.39 2.73
CA ILE A 13 13.41 -8.04 3.77
C ILE A 13 13.56 -9.02 4.93
N ASP A 14 13.57 -8.51 6.16
CA ASP A 14 13.72 -9.31 7.38
C ASP A 14 12.46 -10.12 7.74
N VAL A 15 12.08 -11.04 6.86
CA VAL A 15 11.00 -12.01 7.06
C VAL A 15 11.46 -13.42 6.73
N ARG A 16 10.98 -14.37 7.52
CA ARG A 16 11.10 -15.80 7.24
C ARG A 16 9.74 -16.32 6.82
N LEU A 17 9.68 -17.10 5.76
CA LEU A 17 8.48 -17.78 5.31
C LEU A 17 8.25 -19.05 6.13
N ASP A 18 7.08 -19.15 6.72
CA ASP A 18 6.65 -20.33 7.46
C ASP A 18 5.84 -21.27 6.56
N ARG A 19 4.97 -20.73 5.71
CA ARG A 19 4.05 -21.52 4.90
C ARG A 19 3.62 -20.76 3.65
N LEU A 20 3.39 -21.51 2.58
CA LEU A 20 2.71 -21.09 1.38
C LEU A 20 1.46 -21.96 1.19
N ALA A 21 0.33 -21.34 0.86
CA ALA A 21 -0.91 -22.05 0.57
C ALA A 21 -1.60 -21.41 -0.64
N PHE A 22 -2.03 -22.25 -1.57
CA PHE A 22 -2.86 -21.82 -2.68
C PHE A 22 -4.33 -21.93 -2.29
N THR A 23 -5.09 -20.90 -2.62
CA THR A 23 -6.56 -20.89 -2.60
C THR A 23 -7.06 -20.72 -4.03
N ALA A 24 -8.38 -20.78 -4.23
CA ALA A 24 -9.00 -20.60 -5.54
C ALA A 24 -8.52 -19.30 -6.23
N ASP A 25 -8.42 -18.19 -5.48
CA ASP A 25 -8.16 -16.85 -6.04
C ASP A 25 -6.85 -16.20 -5.59
N ALA A 26 -6.18 -16.76 -4.58
CA ALA A 26 -5.01 -16.14 -3.94
C ALA A 26 -3.91 -17.14 -3.58
N LEU A 27 -2.67 -16.66 -3.61
CA LEU A 27 -1.55 -17.24 -2.89
C LEU A 27 -1.51 -16.60 -1.50
N GLU A 28 -1.71 -17.40 -0.46
CA GLU A 28 -1.54 -16.98 0.92
C GLU A 28 -0.14 -17.35 1.42
N VAL A 29 0.49 -16.38 2.04
CA VAL A 29 1.86 -16.44 2.52
C VAL A 29 1.87 -16.19 4.01
N LEU A 30 2.26 -17.18 4.80
CA LEU A 30 2.55 -16.98 6.22
C LEU A 30 4.02 -16.59 6.36
N ALA A 31 4.27 -15.40 6.86
CA ALA A 31 5.61 -14.88 7.07
C ALA A 31 5.77 -14.40 8.52
N VAL A 32 6.96 -14.56 9.08
CA VAL A 32 7.32 -14.14 10.43
C VAL A 32 8.39 -13.07 10.35
N ALA A 33 8.17 -11.93 10.98
CA ALA A 33 9.20 -10.91 11.12
C ALA A 33 10.37 -11.47 11.93
N CYS A 34 11.57 -11.48 11.35
CA CYS A 34 12.78 -12.03 11.96
C CYS A 34 13.89 -10.98 12.17
N GLY A 35 13.62 -9.72 11.83
CA GLY A 35 14.59 -8.63 11.95
C GLY A 35 14.99 -8.26 13.38
N PRO A 36 15.97 -7.36 13.53
CA PRO A 36 16.39 -6.88 14.84
C PRO A 36 15.26 -6.13 15.56
N ALA A 37 15.33 -6.10 16.89
CA ALA A 37 14.35 -5.35 17.68
C ALA A 37 14.33 -3.87 17.27
N PRO A 38 13.16 -3.31 16.91
CA PRO A 38 13.04 -1.95 16.43
C PRO A 38 13.25 -0.91 17.54
N ARG A 39 13.43 0.34 17.12
CA ARG A 39 13.42 1.49 18.02
C ARG A 39 11.99 1.96 18.29
N CYS A 40 11.72 2.43 19.51
CA CYS A 40 10.43 3.01 19.86
C CYS A 40 10.15 4.24 18.97
N PRO A 41 8.99 4.32 18.28
CA PRO A 41 8.65 5.47 17.45
C PRO A 41 8.55 6.79 18.22
N GLY A 42 8.29 6.75 19.54
CA GLY A 42 8.17 7.94 20.37
C GLY A 42 9.49 8.49 20.87
N CYS A 43 10.37 7.64 21.41
CA CYS A 43 11.62 8.07 22.08
C CYS A 43 12.91 7.53 21.45
N ARG A 44 12.81 6.74 20.36
CA ARG A 44 13.92 6.13 19.62
C ARG A 44 14.82 5.17 20.41
N ALA A 45 14.48 4.86 21.66
CA ALA A 45 15.17 3.85 22.45
C ALA A 45 14.99 2.45 21.83
N ARG A 46 16.04 1.63 21.85
CA ARG A 46 16.01 0.26 21.34
C ARG A 46 15.13 -0.60 22.24
N ALA A 47 14.16 -1.30 21.66
CA ALA A 47 13.36 -2.27 22.42
C ALA A 47 14.18 -3.50 22.80
N ARG A 48 13.86 -4.08 23.96
CA ARG A 48 14.48 -5.30 24.48
C ARG A 48 13.47 -6.39 24.79
N ARG A 49 12.28 -6.01 25.28
CA ARG A 49 11.25 -6.96 25.72
C ARG A 49 10.07 -7.00 24.75
N VAL A 50 9.70 -8.21 24.33
CA VAL A 50 8.47 -8.48 23.59
C VAL A 50 7.31 -8.54 24.59
N HIS A 51 6.23 -7.85 24.28
CA HIS A 51 4.95 -7.92 24.99
C HIS A 51 4.11 -9.09 24.50
N SER A 52 3.91 -9.18 23.19
CA SER A 52 3.13 -10.24 22.54
C SER A 52 3.46 -10.31 21.05
N SER A 53 2.96 -11.31 20.35
CA SER A 53 2.97 -11.37 18.88
C SER A 53 1.55 -11.50 18.35
N TYR A 54 1.28 -10.98 17.16
CA TYR A 54 0.01 -11.18 16.47
C TYR A 54 0.19 -11.19 14.96
N GLU A 55 -0.81 -11.69 14.23
CA GLU A 55 -0.82 -11.70 12.77
C GLU A 55 -1.59 -10.51 12.19
N ARG A 56 -1.07 -9.94 11.10
CA ARG A 56 -1.77 -8.94 10.29
C ARG A 56 -1.76 -9.36 8.82
N GLY A 57 -2.89 -9.17 8.15
CA GLY A 57 -2.99 -9.36 6.70
C GLY A 57 -2.48 -8.14 5.93
N LEU A 58 -1.63 -8.38 4.93
CA LEU A 58 -1.20 -7.40 3.93
C LEU A 58 -1.58 -7.92 2.55
N ALA A 59 -2.26 -7.09 1.76
CA ALA A 59 -2.28 -7.27 0.31
C ALA A 59 -0.87 -6.97 -0.24
N GLU A 60 -0.33 -7.88 -1.05
CA GLU A 60 0.93 -7.72 -1.76
C GLU A 60 0.67 -7.76 -3.27
N ARG A 61 1.70 -7.38 -4.05
CA ARG A 61 1.67 -7.41 -5.51
C ARG A 61 1.31 -8.83 -6.00
N PRO A 62 0.33 -8.96 -6.89
CA PRO A 62 -0.11 -10.24 -7.42
C PRO A 62 1.07 -11.02 -8.01
N LEU A 63 1.01 -12.35 -7.87
CA LEU A 63 2.04 -13.26 -8.33
C LEU A 63 1.39 -14.39 -9.12
N ILE A 64 1.93 -14.71 -10.30
CA ILE A 64 1.45 -15.78 -11.19
C ILE A 64 -0.06 -15.63 -11.47
N GLY A 65 -0.49 -14.39 -11.74
CA GLY A 65 -1.89 -14.08 -12.03
C GLY A 65 -2.85 -14.35 -10.87
N ARG A 66 -2.38 -14.43 -9.62
CA ARG A 66 -3.20 -14.60 -8.41
C ARG A 66 -2.97 -13.47 -7.43
N GLN A 67 -3.96 -13.16 -6.60
CA GLN A 67 -3.77 -12.21 -5.52
C GLN A 67 -2.72 -12.73 -4.54
N LEU A 68 -1.80 -11.90 -4.09
CA LEU A 68 -0.85 -12.27 -3.06
C LEU A 68 -1.30 -11.69 -1.71
N LYS A 69 -1.54 -12.56 -0.73
CA LYS A 69 -1.94 -12.17 0.63
C LYS A 69 -0.87 -12.61 1.61
N VAL A 70 -0.27 -11.67 2.32
CA VAL A 70 0.75 -11.96 3.35
C VAL A 70 0.10 -11.89 4.72
N ARG A 71 0.01 -13.02 5.41
CA ARG A 71 -0.25 -13.09 6.85
C ARG A 71 1.08 -12.93 7.56
N LEU A 72 1.35 -11.72 8.01
CA LEU A 72 2.61 -11.36 8.65
C LEU A 72 2.45 -11.44 10.17
N ARG A 73 3.18 -12.36 10.81
CA ARG A 73 3.33 -12.41 12.26
C ARG A 73 4.37 -11.38 12.70
N VAL A 74 3.93 -10.41 13.50
CA VAL A 74 4.75 -9.31 14.02
C VAL A 74 4.75 -9.30 15.55
N ARG A 75 5.85 -8.81 16.12
CA ARG A 75 6.03 -8.63 17.57
C ARG A 75 5.58 -7.23 17.98
N ARG A 76 4.87 -7.18 19.10
CA ARG A 76 4.62 -5.98 19.90
C ARG A 76 5.68 -5.92 20.99
N PHE A 77 6.35 -4.79 21.12
CA PHE A 77 7.40 -4.53 22.10
C PHE A 77 6.94 -3.57 23.18
N PHE A 78 7.55 -3.67 24.36
CA PHE A 78 7.51 -2.64 25.39
C PHE A 78 8.51 -1.52 25.09
N CYS A 79 8.17 -0.30 25.51
CA CYS A 79 9.13 0.79 25.64
C CYS A 79 9.49 0.95 27.12
N ASP A 80 10.72 0.61 27.48
CA ASP A 80 11.19 0.62 28.87
C ASP A 80 11.56 2.04 29.37
N ARG A 81 11.51 3.05 28.51
CA ARG A 81 11.85 4.43 28.90
C ARG A 81 10.69 5.06 29.67
N SER A 82 10.90 5.32 30.96
CA SER A 82 9.91 5.89 31.88
C SER A 82 9.28 7.19 31.36
N SER A 83 10.10 8.10 30.82
CA SER A 83 9.67 9.39 30.25
C SER A 83 8.90 9.29 28.93
N CYS A 84 8.83 8.11 28.30
CA CYS A 84 8.09 7.93 27.06
C CYS A 84 6.60 7.73 27.35
N LYS A 85 5.74 8.55 26.73
CA LYS A 85 4.28 8.39 26.74
C LYS A 85 3.84 7.06 26.12
N ARG A 86 4.60 6.53 25.16
CA ARG A 86 4.28 5.27 24.46
C ARG A 86 4.82 4.10 25.27
N LYS A 87 3.93 3.23 25.77
CA LYS A 87 4.29 2.05 26.57
C LYS A 87 4.51 0.79 25.75
N THR A 88 3.76 0.62 24.67
CA THR A 88 3.95 -0.49 23.72
C THR A 88 3.93 -0.01 22.28
N PHE A 89 4.56 -0.77 21.40
CA PHE A 89 4.57 -0.50 19.97
C PHE A 89 4.77 -1.77 19.15
N VAL A 90 4.28 -1.78 17.92
CA VAL A 90 4.41 -2.92 17.01
C VAL A 90 5.54 -2.65 16.03
N GLU A 91 6.39 -3.65 15.81
CA GLU A 91 7.43 -3.55 14.79
C GLU A 91 6.85 -3.34 13.39
N GLN A 92 7.57 -2.59 12.57
CA GLN A 92 7.31 -2.49 11.14
C GLN A 92 8.49 -3.13 10.43
N VAL A 93 8.20 -4.15 9.61
CA VAL A 93 9.19 -4.78 8.75
C VAL A 93 9.53 -3.80 7.63
N SER A 94 10.79 -3.36 7.57
CA SER A 94 11.29 -2.46 6.53
C SER A 94 11.06 -3.07 5.14
N GLY A 95 10.66 -2.25 4.17
CA GLY A 95 10.37 -2.70 2.81
C GLY A 95 9.04 -3.47 2.63
N LEU A 96 8.40 -3.92 3.72
CA LEU A 96 7.16 -4.71 3.63
C LEU A 96 5.95 -4.04 4.27
N SER A 97 6.06 -3.48 5.47
CA SER A 97 4.88 -3.07 6.26
C SER A 97 4.97 -1.65 6.79
N GLU A 98 3.83 -0.96 6.81
CA GLU A 98 3.67 0.37 7.41
C GLU A 98 2.58 0.36 8.49
N ARG A 99 2.67 1.27 9.46
CA ARG A 99 1.68 1.39 10.53
C ARG A 99 0.30 1.70 9.94
N CYS A 100 -0.74 1.03 10.45
CA CYS A 100 -2.14 1.17 10.03
C CYS A 100 -2.46 0.81 8.57
N ARG A 101 -1.49 0.33 7.78
CA ARG A 101 -1.73 -0.09 6.39
C ARG A 101 -2.04 -1.58 6.30
N ARG A 102 -2.96 -1.94 5.41
CA ARG A 102 -3.38 -3.33 5.13
C ARG A 102 -2.85 -3.83 3.77
N PHE A 103 -1.84 -3.15 3.25
CA PHE A 103 -1.14 -3.49 2.01
C PHE A 103 0.35 -3.23 2.23
N SER A 104 1.18 -3.91 1.45
CA SER A 104 2.62 -3.75 1.54
C SER A 104 3.11 -2.43 0.96
N ILE A 105 4.36 -2.08 1.25
CA ILE A 105 5.02 -0.93 0.64
C ILE A 105 5.10 -1.09 -0.89
N GLY A 106 5.40 -2.29 -1.38
CA GLY A 106 5.41 -2.57 -2.83
C GLY A 106 4.05 -2.38 -3.49
N THR A 107 2.98 -2.85 -2.85
CA THR A 107 1.61 -2.62 -3.34
C THR A 107 1.22 -1.15 -3.28
N LYS A 108 1.63 -0.42 -2.23
CA LYS A 108 1.40 1.03 -2.14
C LYS A 108 1.96 1.76 -3.35
N GLN A 109 3.17 1.41 -3.77
CA GLN A 109 3.84 2.03 -4.93
C GLN A 109 3.06 1.79 -6.22
N TRP A 110 2.61 0.55 -6.46
CA TRP A 110 1.78 0.23 -7.63
C TRP A 110 0.44 0.97 -7.61
N LEU A 111 -0.24 0.99 -6.46
CA LEU A 111 -1.51 1.71 -6.31
C LEU A 111 -1.34 3.21 -6.50
N TYR A 112 -0.24 3.79 -6.01
CA TYR A 112 0.09 5.20 -6.20
C TYR A 112 0.32 5.51 -7.68
N ALA A 113 1.12 4.71 -8.40
CA ALA A 113 1.33 4.88 -9.83
C ALA A 113 0.01 4.81 -10.61
N VAL A 114 -0.84 3.80 -10.32
CA VAL A 114 -2.17 3.71 -10.95
C VAL A 114 -3.03 4.94 -10.64
N ALA A 115 -2.99 5.45 -9.41
CA ALA A 115 -3.76 6.62 -9.02
C ALA A 115 -3.28 7.90 -9.73
N VAL A 116 -1.98 8.06 -9.92
CA VAL A 116 -1.40 9.21 -10.63
C VAL A 116 -1.80 9.18 -12.11
N GLU A 117 -1.66 8.03 -12.77
CA GLU A 117 -1.89 7.92 -14.21
C GLU A 117 -3.38 7.87 -14.59
N LEU A 118 -4.21 7.17 -13.81
CA LEU A 118 -5.60 6.88 -14.18
C LEU A 118 -6.64 7.50 -13.22
N GLY A 119 -6.18 8.14 -12.14
CA GLY A 119 -7.07 8.64 -11.11
C GLY A 119 -7.90 7.54 -10.45
N GLY A 120 -9.14 7.88 -10.11
CA GLY A 120 -9.99 7.05 -9.27
C GLY A 120 -10.67 5.86 -9.98
N ARG A 121 -11.66 6.13 -10.85
CA ARG A 121 -12.53 5.07 -11.41
C ARG A 121 -11.83 4.23 -12.49
N ALA A 122 -11.04 4.87 -13.36
CA ALA A 122 -10.25 4.14 -14.34
C ALA A 122 -9.16 3.31 -13.65
N GLY A 123 -8.49 3.89 -12.64
CA GLY A 123 -7.53 3.17 -11.82
C GLY A 123 -8.14 1.97 -11.08
N GLU A 124 -9.34 2.08 -10.54
CA GLU A 124 -10.06 0.96 -9.91
C GLU A 124 -10.33 -0.19 -10.88
N ARG A 125 -10.74 0.12 -12.12
CA ARG A 125 -10.94 -0.90 -13.16
C ARG A 125 -9.64 -1.62 -13.51
N LEU A 126 -8.55 -0.89 -13.69
CA LEU A 126 -7.23 -1.49 -13.93
C LEU A 126 -6.78 -2.33 -12.73
N CYS A 127 -6.96 -1.84 -11.50
CA CYS A 127 -6.64 -2.61 -10.29
C CYS A 127 -7.39 -3.95 -10.25
N ARG A 128 -8.66 -3.98 -10.66
CA ARG A 128 -9.44 -5.22 -10.74
C ARG A 128 -8.84 -6.22 -11.73
N GLN A 129 -8.46 -5.74 -12.92
CA GLN A 129 -7.80 -6.58 -13.95
C GLN A 129 -6.44 -7.09 -13.48
N LEU A 130 -5.67 -6.26 -12.77
CA LEU A 130 -4.39 -6.62 -12.18
C LEU A 130 -4.53 -7.39 -10.87
N ARG A 131 -5.74 -7.70 -10.39
CA ARG A 131 -5.99 -8.39 -9.11
C ARG A 131 -5.45 -7.65 -7.87
N LEU A 132 -5.36 -6.33 -7.93
CA LEU A 132 -5.04 -5.47 -6.80
C LEU A 132 -6.31 -5.10 -6.03
N SER A 133 -6.26 -5.17 -4.69
CA SER A 133 -7.39 -4.77 -3.84
C SER A 133 -7.38 -3.26 -3.57
N ALA A 134 -7.96 -2.48 -4.49
CA ALA A 134 -8.16 -1.04 -4.31
C ALA A 134 -9.37 -0.51 -5.07
N GLY A 135 -10.18 0.31 -4.40
CA GLY A 135 -11.28 1.07 -5.01
C GLY A 135 -10.91 2.54 -5.24
N ARG A 136 -11.76 3.26 -5.99
CA ARG A 136 -11.58 4.68 -6.34
C ARG A 136 -11.08 5.55 -5.18
N SER A 137 -11.78 5.55 -4.05
CA SER A 137 -11.44 6.43 -2.91
C SER A 137 -10.10 6.07 -2.27
N LYS A 138 -9.71 4.79 -2.29
CA LYS A 138 -8.41 4.36 -1.79
C LYS A 138 -7.29 4.89 -2.68
N LEU A 139 -7.46 4.84 -3.99
CA LEU A 139 -6.50 5.36 -4.96
C LEU A 139 -6.34 6.88 -4.81
N LEU A 140 -7.46 7.62 -4.81
CA LEU A 140 -7.43 9.07 -4.65
C LEU A 140 -6.85 9.49 -3.30
N GLY A 141 -7.10 8.72 -2.23
CA GLY A 141 -6.52 8.98 -0.91
C GLY A 141 -5.02 8.66 -0.79
N LEU A 142 -4.38 8.13 -1.85
CA LEU A 142 -2.92 8.01 -1.94
C LEU A 142 -2.28 9.24 -2.59
N LEU A 143 -3.07 10.07 -3.28
CA LEU A 143 -2.58 11.30 -3.90
C LEU A 143 -2.44 12.36 -2.81
N GLU A 144 -1.27 12.97 -2.74
CA GLU A 144 -0.99 14.10 -1.86
C GLU A 144 -1.12 15.37 -2.69
N ALA A 145 -1.76 16.40 -2.13
CA ALA A 145 -1.77 17.70 -2.74
C ALA A 145 -0.33 18.23 -2.77
N PRO A 146 0.12 18.84 -3.88
CA PRO A 146 1.43 19.50 -3.90
C PRO A 146 1.46 20.59 -2.83
N ALA A 147 2.64 20.82 -2.26
CA ALA A 147 2.85 21.97 -1.39
C ALA A 147 2.52 23.25 -2.17
N VAL A 148 1.53 23.99 -1.70
CA VAL A 148 1.18 25.29 -2.26
C VAL A 148 2.09 26.34 -1.63
N GLN A 149 2.68 27.21 -2.45
CA GLN A 149 3.45 28.34 -1.92
C GLN A 149 2.53 29.23 -1.08
N GLU A 150 2.97 29.63 0.12
CA GLU A 150 2.20 30.52 1.00
C GLU A 150 2.00 31.92 0.42
N ARG A 151 2.80 32.28 -0.59
CA ARG A 151 2.72 33.58 -1.27
C ARG A 151 1.80 33.49 -2.48
N SER A 152 0.73 34.28 -2.46
CA SER A 152 -0.17 34.43 -3.60
C SER A 152 0.58 34.93 -4.84
N PRO A 153 0.30 34.38 -6.03
CA PRO A 153 0.92 34.84 -7.27
C PRO A 153 0.48 36.29 -7.56
N ARG A 154 1.38 37.09 -8.15
CA ARG A 154 1.04 38.48 -8.54
C ARG A 154 0.04 38.54 -9.70
N VAL A 155 0.04 37.52 -10.56
CA VAL A 155 -0.84 37.36 -11.71
C VAL A 155 -1.33 35.93 -11.71
N LEU A 156 -2.65 35.73 -11.72
CA LEU A 156 -3.28 34.41 -11.78
C LEU A 156 -3.93 34.26 -13.16
N GLY A 157 -3.44 33.31 -13.95
CA GLY A 157 -4.17 32.83 -15.12
C GLY A 157 -5.26 31.86 -14.67
N VAL A 158 -6.50 32.15 -15.03
CA VAL A 158 -7.63 31.23 -14.84
C VAL A 158 -7.96 30.68 -16.21
N ASP A 159 -7.96 29.36 -16.33
CA ASP A 159 -8.33 28.67 -17.56
C ASP A 159 -9.63 27.89 -17.34
N GLU A 160 -10.47 27.85 -18.37
CA GLU A 160 -11.72 27.11 -18.36
C GLU A 160 -11.53 25.81 -19.15
N PHE A 161 -11.61 24.68 -18.47
CA PHE A 161 -11.59 23.36 -19.11
C PHE A 161 -12.96 22.71 -18.98
N ALA A 162 -13.42 22.10 -20.08
CA ALA A 162 -14.65 21.33 -20.12
C ALA A 162 -14.34 19.87 -20.42
N PHE A 163 -14.91 18.96 -19.64
CA PHE A 163 -14.87 17.55 -19.97
C PHE A 163 -16.04 17.19 -20.90
N ARG A 164 -15.75 16.51 -22.01
CA ARG A 164 -16.81 15.91 -22.81
C ARG A 164 -17.28 14.64 -22.12
N LYS A 165 -18.54 14.65 -21.68
CA LYS A 165 -19.23 13.47 -21.17
C LYS A 165 -19.76 12.67 -22.36
N VAL A 166 -19.21 11.47 -22.56
CA VAL A 166 -19.68 10.53 -23.57
C VAL A 166 -20.29 9.32 -22.87
N ILE A 167 -21.51 8.97 -23.26
CA ILE A 167 -22.17 7.76 -22.78
C ILE A 167 -21.98 6.70 -23.84
N TRP A 168 -21.27 5.62 -23.48
CA TRP A 168 -21.07 4.45 -24.33
C TRP A 168 -22.02 3.34 -23.90
N SER A 169 -22.77 2.78 -24.86
CA SER A 169 -23.59 1.60 -24.64
C SER A 169 -22.85 0.37 -25.16
N HIS A 170 -22.46 -0.53 -24.27
CA HIS A 170 -21.94 -1.86 -24.61
C HIS A 170 -23.02 -2.92 -24.33
N PRO A 171 -22.99 -4.10 -24.96
CA PRO A 171 -23.87 -5.23 -24.60
C PRO A 171 -23.89 -5.57 -23.11
N ASP A 172 -22.79 -5.32 -22.39
CA ASP A 172 -22.63 -5.62 -20.96
C ASP A 172 -22.97 -4.43 -20.02
N GLY A 173 -23.44 -3.30 -20.56
CA GLY A 173 -23.89 -2.15 -19.78
C GLY A 173 -23.60 -0.76 -20.37
N VAL A 174 -24.07 0.27 -19.67
CA VAL A 174 -23.85 1.69 -20.03
C VAL A 174 -22.65 2.24 -19.26
N PHE A 175 -21.71 2.86 -19.98
CA PHE A 175 -20.47 3.40 -19.45
C PHE A 175 -20.42 4.92 -19.63
N GLU A 176 -20.15 5.64 -18.55
CA GLU A 176 -19.81 7.06 -18.60
C GLU A 176 -18.30 7.22 -18.79
N VAL A 177 -17.91 7.81 -19.91
CA VAL A 177 -16.52 8.14 -20.24
C VAL A 177 -16.36 9.65 -20.24
N VAL A 178 -15.40 10.13 -19.47
CA VAL A 178 -15.02 11.53 -19.38
C VAL A 178 -13.74 11.67 -20.21
N GLN A 179 -13.82 12.31 -21.37
CA GLN A 179 -12.64 12.68 -22.15
C GLN A 179 -12.27 14.13 -21.86
N GLY A 180 -11.00 14.38 -21.54
CA GLY A 180 -10.46 15.73 -21.50
C GLY A 180 -10.47 16.29 -22.92
N VAL A 181 -11.22 17.37 -23.14
CA VAL A 181 -11.08 18.19 -24.34
C VAL A 181 -10.25 19.38 -23.90
N VAL A 182 -9.01 19.46 -24.37
CA VAL A 182 -8.23 20.69 -24.23
C VAL A 182 -8.84 21.68 -25.23
N GLY A 183 -9.34 22.81 -24.72
CA GLY A 183 -9.86 23.89 -25.56
C GLY A 183 -8.79 24.34 -26.57
N GLN A 184 -9.22 24.62 -27.80
CA GLN A 184 -8.36 25.17 -28.86
C GLN A 184 -7.90 26.58 -28.52
#